data_AF-A0A497QKF6-F1
#
_entry.id   AF-A0A497QKF6-F1
#
_cell.length_a   1.000
_cell.length_b   1.000
_cell.length_c   1.000
_cell.angle_alpha   90.00
_cell.angle_beta   90.00
_cell.angle_gamma   90.00
#
_symmetry.space_group_name_H-M   'P 1'
#
loop_
_entity.id
_entity.type
_entity.pdbx_description
1 polymer ?
#
loop_
_entity_poly.entity_id
_entity_poly.type
_entity_poly.pdbx_seq_one_letter_code
_entity_poly.pdbx_strand_id
1 'polypeptide(L)'
;MTQNFTQDSQPIAKNFFKKKITLQNQYFDTKAQLNLRIANSKVMAANFDGELDVLKLLEPQLTNRSWTENLQFLDNQLRGPYRKHISMNHILLLEKLAKITAHVPKRAIYLRTMRLEFERIEQHLLFLSEIALKLSFPLLQLRLLDFKEKTARLKWQLFPPSNKPFNVIGGVGFNLSQQMISFAKEQLIR
;
A
#
# COMPACT_ATOMS: atom_id res chain seq x y z
N MET A 1 13.01 -28.00 -67.87
CA MET A 1 12.68 -28.74 -66.63
C MET A 1 12.65 -27.75 -65.48
N THR A 2 11.45 -27.31 -65.12
CA THR A 2 11.19 -26.33 -64.04
C THR A 2 11.04 -27.10 -62.73
N GLN A 3 11.99 -26.97 -61.81
CA GLN A 3 11.85 -27.51 -60.46
C GLN A 3 11.13 -26.46 -59.59
N ASN A 4 9.88 -26.75 -59.25
CA ASN A 4 9.14 -26.04 -58.21
C ASN A 4 9.78 -26.38 -56.86
N PHE A 5 10.39 -25.39 -56.20
CA PHE A 5 10.70 -25.48 -54.78
C PHE A 5 9.44 -25.10 -54.00
N THR A 6 8.63 -26.10 -53.65
CA THR A 6 7.67 -25.97 -52.55
C THR A 6 8.46 -25.86 -51.26
N GLN A 7 8.58 -24.63 -50.73
CA GLN A 7 8.88 -24.43 -49.32
C GLN A 7 7.70 -24.96 -48.51
N ASP A 8 7.80 -26.21 -48.08
CA ASP A 8 6.98 -26.71 -46.98
C ASP A 8 7.38 -25.92 -45.73
N SER A 9 6.62 -24.86 -45.44
CA SER A 9 6.65 -24.21 -44.14
C SER A 9 6.16 -25.23 -43.12
N GLN A 10 7.10 -25.95 -42.49
CA GLN A 10 6.77 -26.74 -41.32
C GLN A 10 6.10 -25.83 -40.29
N PRO A 11 4.96 -26.22 -39.70
CA PRO A 11 4.38 -25.47 -38.61
C PRO A 11 5.38 -25.51 -37.46
N ILE A 12 6.02 -24.37 -37.17
CA ILE A 12 6.82 -24.17 -35.96
C ILE A 12 5.93 -24.66 -34.81
N ALA A 13 6.29 -25.80 -34.20
CA ALA A 13 5.60 -26.33 -33.06
C ALA A 13 5.52 -25.20 -32.04
N LYS A 14 4.31 -24.66 -31.82
CA LYS A 14 4.09 -23.60 -30.85
C LYS A 14 4.44 -24.21 -29.49
N ASN A 15 5.65 -23.95 -29.01
CA ASN A 15 6.09 -24.37 -27.69
C ASN A 15 5.25 -23.62 -26.65
N PHE A 16 4.14 -24.24 -26.27
CA PHE A 16 3.28 -23.78 -25.20
C PHE A 16 3.79 -24.36 -23.89
N PHE A 17 4.15 -23.50 -22.96
CA PHE A 17 4.42 -23.92 -21.59
C PHE A 17 3.61 -23.10 -20.60
N LYS A 18 3.16 -23.79 -19.53
CA LYS A 18 2.44 -23.18 -18.42
C LYS A 18 3.45 -22.85 -17.33
N LYS A 19 3.45 -21.61 -16.86
CA LYS A 19 4.24 -21.18 -15.69
C LYS A 19 3.30 -20.79 -14.57
N LYS A 20 3.57 -21.29 -13.37
CA LYS A 20 2.85 -20.90 -12.15
C LYS A 20 3.78 -20.05 -11.28
N ILE A 21 3.28 -18.91 -10.83
CA ILE A 21 3.99 -18.03 -9.89
C ILE A 21 3.12 -17.90 -8.65
N THR A 22 3.63 -18.40 -7.52
CA THR A 22 2.97 -18.23 -6.23
C THR A 22 3.34 -16.88 -5.65
N LEU A 23 2.31 -16.12 -5.27
CA LEU A 23 2.42 -14.84 -4.60
C LEU A 23 1.93 -15.03 -3.17
N GLN A 24 2.76 -14.67 -2.20
CA GLN A 24 2.40 -14.73 -0.79
C GLN A 24 2.20 -13.32 -0.26
N ASN A 25 1.06 -13.09 0.37
CA ASN A 25 0.79 -11.88 1.12
C ASN A 25 1.49 -11.99 2.47
N GLN A 26 2.59 -11.25 2.63
CA GLN A 26 3.38 -11.21 3.86
C GLN A 26 2.63 -10.68 5.10
N TYR A 27 1.45 -10.07 4.92
CA TYR A 27 0.69 -9.45 6.01
C TYR A 27 -0.51 -10.28 6.49
N PHE A 28 -1.08 -11.15 5.62
CA PHE A 28 -2.31 -11.90 5.90
C PHE A 28 -2.17 -13.42 5.70
N ASP A 29 -0.94 -13.91 5.52
CA ASP A 29 -0.61 -15.32 5.21
C ASP A 29 -1.48 -15.93 4.10
N THR A 30 -1.97 -15.10 3.18
CA THR A 30 -2.72 -15.55 2.02
C THR A 30 -1.80 -15.81 0.85
N LYS A 31 -2.20 -16.74 0.00
CA LYS A 31 -1.46 -17.10 -1.20
C LYS A 31 -2.38 -16.96 -2.41
N ALA A 32 -1.84 -16.40 -3.47
CA ALA A 32 -2.46 -16.42 -4.78
C ALA A 32 -1.49 -17.02 -5.79
N GLN A 33 -2.02 -17.53 -6.89
CA GLN A 33 -1.29 -18.11 -7.99
C GLN A 33 -1.58 -17.32 -9.25
N LEU A 34 -0.53 -16.74 -9.82
CA LEU A 34 -0.57 -16.22 -11.18
C LEU A 34 -0.21 -17.37 -12.13
N ASN A 35 -1.17 -17.89 -12.89
CA ASN A 35 -0.87 -18.85 -13.95
C ASN A 35 -0.73 -18.13 -15.28
N LEU A 36 0.39 -18.39 -15.94
CA LEU A 36 0.75 -17.80 -17.22
C LEU A 36 0.78 -18.90 -18.28
N ARG A 37 0.16 -18.62 -19.42
CA ARG A 37 0.32 -19.41 -20.64
C ARG A 37 1.26 -18.66 -21.57
N ILE A 38 2.43 -19.23 -21.84
CA ILE A 38 3.49 -18.58 -22.62
C ILE A 38 3.67 -19.33 -23.95
N ALA A 39 3.82 -18.59 -25.05
CA ALA A 39 4.20 -19.11 -26.36
C ALA A 39 5.18 -18.14 -27.02
N ASN A 40 6.26 -18.66 -27.62
CA ASN A 40 7.28 -17.85 -28.31
C ASN A 40 7.78 -16.67 -27.47
N SER A 41 8.05 -16.92 -26.18
CA SER A 41 8.48 -15.91 -25.19
C SER A 41 7.47 -14.78 -24.91
N LYS A 42 6.21 -14.93 -25.34
CA LYS A 42 5.13 -13.97 -25.06
C LYS A 42 4.08 -14.59 -24.14
N VAL A 43 3.58 -13.80 -23.18
CA VAL A 43 2.43 -14.19 -22.37
C VAL A 43 1.18 -14.10 -23.26
N MET A 44 0.55 -15.25 -23.49
CA MET A 44 -0.67 -15.38 -24.31
C MET A 44 -1.94 -15.25 -23.47
N ALA A 45 -1.88 -15.68 -22.22
CA ALA A 45 -2.95 -15.53 -21.25
C ALA A 45 -2.35 -15.51 -19.83
N ALA A 46 -3.01 -14.78 -18.94
CA ALA A 46 -2.71 -14.74 -17.52
C ALA A 46 -4.02 -14.84 -16.75
N ASN A 47 -4.08 -15.70 -15.75
CA ASN A 47 -5.16 -15.73 -14.78
C ASN A 47 -4.60 -15.70 -13.35
N PHE A 48 -5.43 -15.25 -12.44
CA PHE A 48 -5.12 -15.19 -11.02
C PHE A 48 -6.08 -16.11 -10.28
N ASP A 49 -5.54 -17.09 -9.59
CA ASP A 49 -6.31 -17.98 -8.72
C ASP A 49 -5.95 -17.67 -7.27
N GLY A 50 -6.94 -17.60 -6.38
CA GLY A 50 -6.76 -17.31 -4.95
C GLY A 50 -7.20 -15.91 -4.53
N GLU A 51 -7.17 -15.66 -3.22
CA GLU A 51 -7.74 -14.45 -2.60
C GLU A 51 -6.63 -13.57 -2.03
N LEU A 52 -6.35 -12.47 -2.73
CA LEU A 52 -5.53 -11.35 -2.21
C LEU A 52 -6.39 -10.24 -1.61
N ASP A 53 -7.72 -10.41 -1.60
CA ASP A 53 -8.63 -9.40 -1.10
C ASP A 53 -8.59 -9.36 0.43
N VAL A 54 -7.74 -8.48 0.93
CA VAL A 54 -7.57 -8.23 2.36
C VAL A 54 -8.90 -7.83 3.00
N LEU A 55 -9.80 -7.15 2.29
CA LEU A 55 -11.06 -6.67 2.88
C LEU A 55 -11.99 -7.82 3.25
N LYS A 56 -12.12 -8.83 2.40
CA LYS A 56 -12.92 -10.03 2.68
C LYS A 56 -12.41 -10.84 3.88
N LEU A 57 -11.10 -10.83 4.12
CA LEU A 57 -10.50 -11.48 5.29
C LEU A 57 -10.76 -10.71 6.60
N LEU A 58 -10.99 -9.40 6.49
CA LEU A 58 -11.25 -8.52 7.62
C LEU A 58 -12.74 -8.48 7.98
N GLU A 59 -13.64 -8.61 7.00
CA GLU A 59 -15.10 -8.52 7.17
C GLU A 59 -15.62 -9.31 8.37
N PRO A 60 -15.37 -10.63 8.53
CA PRO A 60 -15.89 -11.40 9.65
C PRO A 60 -15.40 -10.91 11.01
N GLN A 61 -14.20 -10.33 11.05
CA GLN A 61 -13.59 -9.80 12.26
C GLN A 61 -14.20 -8.44 12.64
N LEU A 62 -14.64 -7.66 11.66
CA LEU A 62 -15.22 -6.32 11.88
C LEU A 62 -16.70 -6.38 12.27
N THR A 63 -17.44 -7.40 11.83
CA THR A 63 -18.90 -7.51 12.03
C THR A 63 -19.32 -7.55 13.50
N ASN A 64 -18.52 -8.15 14.39
CA ASN A 64 -18.87 -8.36 15.79
C ASN A 64 -18.33 -7.29 16.74
N ARG A 65 -17.77 -6.20 16.20
CA ARG A 65 -17.13 -5.13 16.98
C ARG A 65 -17.92 -3.84 16.85
N SER A 66 -17.91 -3.04 17.91
CA SER A 66 -18.37 -1.66 17.84
C SER A 66 -17.52 -0.83 16.87
N TRP A 67 -18.06 0.30 16.42
CA TRP A 67 -17.38 1.19 15.50
C TRP A 67 -16.02 1.70 16.03
N THR A 68 -15.92 1.92 17.33
CA THR A 68 -14.70 2.37 18.03
C THR A 68 -13.69 1.24 18.20
N GLU A 69 -14.14 0.02 18.50
CA GLU A 69 -13.28 -1.17 18.52
C GLU A 69 -12.73 -1.50 17.13
N ASN A 70 -13.55 -1.35 16.10
CA ASN A 70 -13.13 -1.48 14.70
C ASN A 70 -12.03 -0.48 14.35
N LEU A 71 -12.15 0.77 14.81
CA LEU A 71 -11.09 1.76 14.59
C LEU A 71 -9.78 1.35 15.27
N GLN A 72 -9.83 0.89 16.53
CA GLN A 72 -8.63 0.41 17.24
C GLN A 72 -7.99 -0.80 16.54
N PHE A 73 -8.82 -1.74 16.09
CA PHE A 73 -8.38 -2.91 15.34
C PHE A 73 -7.68 -2.50 14.03
N LEU A 74 -8.30 -1.64 13.23
CA LEU A 74 -7.75 -1.15 11.96
C LEU A 74 -6.48 -0.32 12.17
N ASP A 75 -6.39 0.46 13.26
CA ASP A 75 -5.25 1.34 13.50
C ASP A 75 -4.04 0.61 14.09
N ASN A 76 -4.26 -0.41 14.93
CA ASN A 76 -3.21 -1.06 15.74
C ASN A 76 -2.93 -2.50 15.35
N GLN A 77 -3.95 -3.27 14.97
CA GLN A 77 -3.81 -4.71 14.72
C GLN A 77 -3.64 -5.03 13.23
N LEU A 78 -4.18 -4.19 12.34
CA LEU A 78 -3.98 -4.36 10.92
C LEU A 78 -2.50 -4.18 10.55
N ARG A 79 -1.90 -5.23 10.02
CA ARG A 79 -0.53 -5.22 9.50
C ARG A 79 -0.55 -4.78 8.03
N GLY A 80 0.47 -4.03 7.64
CA GLY A 80 0.68 -3.66 6.24
C GLY A 80 0.77 -2.17 5.98
N PRO A 81 1.21 -1.81 4.76
CA PRO A 81 1.54 -0.44 4.40
C PRO A 81 0.35 0.49 4.57
N TYR A 82 -0.85 0.09 4.13
CA TYR A 82 -2.01 0.98 4.00
C TYR A 82 -2.90 1.08 5.26
N ARG A 83 -2.46 0.57 6.41
CA ARG A 83 -3.33 0.46 7.60
C ARG A 83 -3.96 1.79 8.04
N LYS A 84 -3.22 2.91 8.02
CA LYS A 84 -3.79 4.20 8.44
C LYS A 84 -4.69 4.84 7.38
N HIS A 85 -4.51 4.48 6.11
CA HIS A 85 -5.47 4.88 5.07
C HIS A 85 -6.79 4.16 5.27
N ILE A 86 -6.75 2.88 5.62
CA ILE A 86 -7.95 2.10 5.95
C ILE A 86 -8.61 2.64 7.22
N SER A 87 -7.84 2.91 8.29
CA SER A 87 -8.39 3.50 9.52
C SER A 87 -8.97 4.90 9.29
N MET A 88 -8.36 5.71 8.41
CA MET A 88 -8.91 7.00 8.03
C MET A 88 -10.21 6.87 7.24
N ASN A 89 -10.28 5.95 6.26
CA ASN A 89 -11.50 5.73 5.49
C ASN A 89 -12.67 5.31 6.40
N HIS A 90 -12.40 4.48 7.40
CA HIS A 90 -13.37 4.12 8.44
C HIS A 90 -13.85 5.35 9.22
N ILE A 91 -12.95 6.24 9.64
CA ILE A 91 -13.31 7.50 10.32
C ILE A 91 -14.18 8.37 9.43
N LEU A 92 -13.81 8.58 8.17
CA LEU A 92 -14.57 9.42 7.23
C LEU A 92 -15.97 8.86 6.97
N LEU A 93 -16.08 7.53 6.85
CA LEU A 93 -17.36 6.86 6.72
C LEU A 93 -18.24 7.12 7.95
N LEU A 94 -17.69 6.96 9.16
CA LEU A 94 -18.41 7.21 10.40
C LEU A 94 -18.82 8.66 10.57
N GLU A 95 -17.94 9.61 10.25
CA GLU A 95 -18.25 11.03 10.30
C GLU A 95 -19.39 11.41 9.34
N LYS A 96 -19.42 10.78 8.16
CA LYS A 96 -20.48 10.95 7.18
C LYS A 96 -21.80 10.34 7.64
N LEU A 97 -21.78 9.11 8.19
CA LEU A 97 -22.96 8.43 8.71
C LEU A 97 -23.55 9.17 9.92
N ALA A 98 -22.70 9.67 10.82
CA ALA A 98 -23.10 10.47 11.98
C ALA A 98 -23.45 11.93 11.62
N LYS A 99 -23.30 12.33 10.35
CA LYS A 99 -23.55 13.71 9.86
C LYS A 99 -22.74 14.78 10.59
N ILE A 100 -21.52 14.44 11.04
CA ILE A 100 -20.64 15.36 11.77
C ILE A 100 -19.49 15.93 10.93
N THR A 101 -19.40 15.57 9.65
CA THR A 101 -18.30 16.00 8.76
C THR A 101 -18.09 17.52 8.75
N ALA A 102 -19.18 18.31 8.77
CA ALA A 102 -19.12 19.77 8.79
C ALA A 102 -18.59 20.35 10.12
N HIS A 103 -18.61 19.56 11.19
CA HIS A 103 -18.16 19.94 12.54
C HIS A 103 -16.69 19.55 12.81
N VAL A 104 -16.06 18.79 11.92
CA VAL A 104 -14.65 18.45 12.04
C VAL A 104 -13.80 19.71 11.88
N PRO A 105 -12.93 20.08 12.84
CA PRO A 105 -12.11 21.27 12.73
C PRO A 105 -11.20 21.25 11.49
N LYS A 106 -11.15 22.35 10.72
CA LYS A 106 -10.28 22.46 9.52
C LYS A 106 -8.83 22.06 9.81
N ARG A 107 -8.30 22.47 10.98
CA ARG A 107 -6.95 22.10 11.41
C ARG A 107 -6.78 20.58 11.55
N ALA A 108 -7.78 19.88 12.10
CA ALA A 108 -7.73 18.43 12.22
C ALA A 108 -7.68 17.76 10.84
N ILE A 109 -8.43 18.28 9.86
CA ILE A 109 -8.39 17.80 8.47
C ILE A 109 -6.97 17.91 7.90
N TYR A 110 -6.34 19.08 7.99
CA TYR A 110 -4.96 19.27 7.52
C TYR A 110 -3.96 18.35 8.21
N LEU A 111 -4.10 18.16 9.51
CA LEU A 111 -3.23 17.29 10.31
C LEU A 111 -3.37 15.80 9.91
N ARG A 112 -4.60 15.34 9.69
CA ARG A 112 -4.89 13.99 9.15
C ARG A 112 -4.28 13.82 7.77
N THR A 113 -4.49 14.79 6.88
CA THR A 113 -3.90 14.77 5.53
C THR A 113 -2.39 14.69 5.61
N MET A 114 -1.73 15.57 6.36
CA MET A 114 -0.27 15.58 6.51
C MET A 114 0.28 14.23 6.96
N ARG A 115 -0.35 13.60 7.98
CA ARG A 115 0.06 12.28 8.44
C ARG A 115 -0.08 11.21 7.36
N LEU A 116 -1.20 11.19 6.64
CA LEU A 116 -1.44 10.23 5.55
C LEU A 116 -0.47 10.44 4.39
N GLU A 117 -0.09 11.68 4.11
CA GLU A 117 0.90 12.02 3.10
C GLU A 117 2.28 11.47 3.43
N PHE A 118 2.73 11.59 4.68
CA PHE A 118 3.98 10.96 5.13
C PHE A 118 3.95 9.43 4.92
N GLU A 119 2.85 8.78 5.29
CA GLU A 119 2.74 7.33 5.11
C GLU A 119 2.70 6.93 3.64
N ARG A 120 1.98 7.69 2.80
CA ARG A 120 1.96 7.46 1.36
C ARG A 120 3.37 7.57 0.78
N ILE A 121 4.12 8.63 1.13
CA ILE A 121 5.50 8.82 0.65
C ILE A 121 6.38 7.66 1.08
N GLU A 122 6.35 7.27 2.36
CA GLU A 122 7.13 6.13 2.88
C GLU A 122 6.83 4.82 2.13
N GLN A 123 5.55 4.54 1.83
CA GLN A 123 5.15 3.37 1.08
C GLN A 123 5.64 3.41 -0.38
N HIS A 124 5.53 4.57 -1.04
CA HIS A 124 5.99 4.72 -2.42
C HIS A 124 7.51 4.54 -2.50
N LEU A 125 8.26 5.10 -1.53
CA LEU A 125 9.71 4.90 -1.46
C LEU A 125 10.07 3.43 -1.22
N LEU A 126 9.33 2.71 -0.35
CA LEU A 126 9.53 1.27 -0.16
C LEU A 126 9.26 0.50 -1.47
N PHE A 127 8.12 0.74 -2.10
CA PHE A 127 7.72 0.09 -3.35
C PHE A 127 8.74 0.33 -4.48
N LEU A 128 9.16 1.59 -4.66
CA LEU A 128 10.19 1.94 -5.64
C LEU A 128 11.53 1.26 -5.31
N SER A 129 11.88 1.12 -4.03
CA SER A 129 13.11 0.42 -3.63
C SER A 129 13.05 -1.07 -3.97
N GLU A 130 11.89 -1.71 -3.82
CA GLU A 130 11.67 -3.10 -4.23
C GLU A 130 11.76 -3.25 -5.75
N ILE A 131 11.18 -2.33 -6.53
CA ILE A 131 11.31 -2.30 -7.99
C ILE A 131 12.79 -2.14 -8.38
N ALA A 132 13.51 -1.19 -7.77
CA ALA A 132 14.92 -0.96 -8.06
C ALA A 132 15.76 -2.22 -7.80
N LEU A 133 15.48 -2.95 -6.71
CA LEU A 133 16.11 -4.25 -6.45
C LEU A 133 15.80 -5.28 -7.54
N LYS A 134 14.53 -5.40 -7.96
CA LYS A 134 14.11 -6.34 -9.01
C LYS A 134 14.71 -6.02 -10.38
N LEU A 135 15.02 -4.75 -10.63
CA LEU A 135 15.67 -4.26 -11.85
C LEU A 135 17.20 -4.18 -11.73
N SER A 136 17.79 -4.70 -10.65
CA SER A 136 19.25 -4.72 -10.42
C SER A 136 19.91 -3.33 -10.36
N PHE A 137 19.22 -2.33 -9.78
CA PHE A 137 19.74 -0.99 -9.49
C PHE A 137 20.01 -0.77 -7.99
N PRO A 138 21.08 -1.37 -7.42
CA PRO A 138 21.32 -1.38 -5.97
C PRO A 138 21.57 0.02 -5.37
N LEU A 139 22.27 0.90 -6.08
CA LEU A 139 22.50 2.27 -5.61
C LEU A 139 21.20 3.09 -5.50
N LEU A 140 20.29 2.91 -6.46
CA LEU A 140 18.97 3.54 -6.42
C LEU A 140 18.13 3.00 -5.26
N GLN A 141 18.15 1.68 -5.06
CA GLN A 141 17.48 1.05 -3.91
C GLN A 141 17.96 1.67 -2.59
N LEU A 142 19.27 1.74 -2.36
CA LEU A 142 19.84 2.29 -1.12
C LEU A 142 19.45 3.76 -0.92
N ARG A 143 19.47 4.58 -1.98
CA ARG A 143 19.03 5.98 -1.91
C ARG A 143 17.55 6.11 -1.55
N LEU A 144 16.69 5.29 -2.15
CA LEU A 144 15.25 5.28 -1.84
C LEU A 144 14.98 4.87 -0.40
N LEU A 145 15.72 3.90 0.13
CA LEU A 145 15.63 3.50 1.54
C LEU A 145 16.11 4.59 2.50
N ASP A 146 17.19 5.30 2.18
CA ASP A 146 17.65 6.47 2.95
C ASP A 146 16.60 7.59 2.98
N PHE A 147 16.01 7.93 1.83
CA PHE A 147 14.89 8.89 1.79
C PHE A 147 13.68 8.43 2.60
N LYS A 148 13.37 7.13 2.56
CA LYS A 148 12.28 6.55 3.36
C LYS A 148 12.56 6.71 4.85
N GLU A 149 13.79 6.45 5.29
CA GLU A 149 14.20 6.59 6.68
C GLU A 149 14.11 8.05 7.16
N LYS A 150 14.61 9.00 6.35
CA LYS A 150 14.48 10.44 6.62
C LYS A 150 13.02 10.87 6.75
N THR A 151 12.16 10.40 5.85
CA THR A 151 10.72 10.68 5.89
C THR A 151 10.07 10.09 7.15
N ALA A 152 10.39 8.84 7.48
CA ALA A 152 9.88 8.17 8.68
C ALA A 152 10.33 8.88 9.97
N ARG A 153 11.58 9.36 10.02
CA ARG A 153 12.11 10.13 11.16
C ARG A 153 11.35 11.44 11.34
N LEU A 154 11.15 12.20 10.27
CA LEU A 154 10.37 13.44 10.31
C LEU A 154 8.93 13.17 10.75
N LYS A 155 8.29 12.13 10.21
CA LYS A 155 6.96 11.69 10.64
C LYS A 155 6.93 11.35 12.13
N TRP A 156 7.91 10.62 12.66
CA TRP A 156 7.96 10.26 14.08
C TRP A 156 8.13 11.46 15.01
N GLN A 157 8.86 12.49 14.57
CA GLN A 157 9.02 13.71 15.37
C GLN A 157 7.74 14.55 15.39
N LEU A 158 6.98 14.55 14.30
CA LEU A 158 5.69 15.25 14.20
C LEU A 158 4.54 14.46 14.84
N PHE A 159 4.53 13.15 14.64
CA PHE A 159 3.47 12.24 15.04
C PHE A 159 4.07 11.09 15.85
N PRO A 160 4.55 11.38 17.07
CA PRO A 160 5.21 10.39 17.90
C PRO A 160 4.28 9.22 18.21
N PRO A 161 4.83 8.00 18.38
CA PRO A 161 4.04 6.87 18.87
C PRO A 161 3.42 7.27 20.21
N SER A 162 2.11 7.09 20.30
CA SER A 162 1.32 7.46 21.47
C SER A 162 0.35 6.33 21.76
N ASN A 163 0.03 6.13 23.04
CA ASN A 163 -0.98 5.15 23.46
C ASN A 163 -2.38 5.50 22.95
N LYS A 164 -2.58 6.72 22.43
CA LYS A 164 -3.82 7.16 21.81
C LYS A 164 -3.69 7.19 20.28
N PRO A 165 -4.72 6.74 19.55
CA PRO A 165 -4.75 6.89 18.09
C PRO A 165 -4.77 8.38 17.73
N PHE A 166 -3.94 8.79 16.78
CA PHE A 166 -3.92 10.18 16.34
C PHE A 166 -5.13 10.52 15.47
N ASN A 167 -5.61 9.60 14.61
CA ASN A 167 -6.86 9.80 13.90
C ASN A 167 -8.01 9.29 14.78
N VAL A 168 -8.97 10.15 15.11
CA VAL A 168 -10.16 9.81 15.89
C VAL A 168 -11.41 10.37 15.21
N ILE A 169 -12.58 9.82 15.47
CA ILE A 169 -13.85 10.37 14.96
C ILE A 169 -14.00 11.82 15.46
N GLY A 170 -14.29 12.76 14.56
CA GLY A 170 -14.49 14.17 14.88
C GLY A 170 -13.22 15.03 14.96
N GLY A 171 -12.02 14.45 14.91
CA GLY A 171 -10.77 15.23 14.87
C GLY A 171 -9.47 14.44 14.95
N VAL A 172 -8.54 14.94 15.76
CA VAL A 172 -7.24 14.29 16.03
C VAL A 172 -7.04 14.10 17.54
N GLY A 173 -6.38 13.01 17.92
CA GLY A 173 -6.14 12.66 19.32
C GLY A 173 -5.14 13.57 20.04
N PHE A 174 -4.26 14.23 19.28
CA PHE A 174 -3.36 15.27 19.77
C PHE A 174 -3.04 16.28 18.66
N ASN A 175 -2.58 17.47 19.07
CA ASN A 175 -2.21 18.55 18.16
C ASN A 175 -0.69 18.69 18.09
N LEU A 176 -0.18 19.27 17.01
CA LEU A 176 1.25 19.60 16.89
C LEU A 176 1.57 20.83 17.75
N SER A 177 2.62 20.72 18.56
CA SER A 177 3.17 21.85 19.30
C SER A 177 3.84 22.85 18.35
N GLN A 178 4.02 24.09 18.80
CA GLN A 178 4.74 25.10 18.00
C GLN A 178 6.17 24.65 17.70
N GLN A 179 6.82 23.97 18.65
CA GLN A 179 8.15 23.40 18.47
C GLN A 179 8.20 22.36 17.34
N MET A 180 7.21 21.47 17.27
CA MET A 180 7.10 20.48 16.18
C MET A 180 6.92 21.16 14.82
N ILE A 181 6.11 22.23 14.76
CA ILE A 181 5.87 22.97 13.52
C ILE A 181 7.14 23.69 13.05
N SER A 182 7.85 24.37 13.95
CA SER A 182 9.12 25.03 13.62
C SER A 182 10.15 24.03 13.11
N PHE A 183 10.28 22.89 13.80
CA PHE A 183 11.14 21.80 13.36
C PHE A 183 10.81 21.31 11.95
N ALA A 184 9.53 21.05 11.66
CA ALA A 184 9.13 20.59 10.32
C ALA A 184 9.46 21.60 9.23
N LYS A 185 9.31 22.91 9.48
CA LYS A 185 9.68 23.96 8.53
C LYS A 185 11.17 23.94 8.23
N GLU A 186 12.02 23.80 9.25
CA GLU A 186 13.47 23.75 9.07
C GLU A 186 13.93 22.54 8.25
N GLN A 187 13.25 21.39 8.40
CA GLN A 187 13.58 20.17 7.66
C GLN A 187 13.06 20.15 6.23
N LEU A 188 11.95 20.85 5.94
CA LEU A 188 11.31 20.84 4.60
C LEU A 188 11.83 21.94 3.67
N ILE A 189 12.48 22.98 4.19
CA ILE A 189 12.99 24.12 3.41
C ILE A 189 14.47 23.92 2.99
N ARG A 190 15.16 22.93 3.57
CA ARG A 190 16.53 22.54 3.22
C ARG A 190 16.55 21.45 2.15
#